data_AF-A0A538S0L6-F1
#
_entry.id   AF-A0A538S0L6-F1
#
_cell.length_a   1.000
_cell.length_b   1.000
_cell.length_c   1.000
_cell.angle_alpha   90.00
_cell.angle_beta   90.00
_cell.angle_gamma   90.00
#
_symmetry.space_group_name_H-M   'P 1'
#
loop_
_entity.id
_entity.type
_entity.pdbx_description
1 polymer ?
#
loop_
_entity_poly.entity_id
_entity_poly.type
_entity_poly.pdbx_seq_one_letter_code
_entity_poly.pdbx_strand_id
1 'polypeptide(L)'
;MNQAEQSAYQQGSRNSGHYPPCFPGSWIASFCALCVFCGAQKTLAQADHDADKVEPPVANQPQEFSGALGSYAVTSQAEPTTVQAEDTIKFKVKVKVLGAGSSGQIKRPNLQRLPQFARQFAVKNGADRDLPDEKAREFAYELRPRNTAVKQIPAVPFVYFNPRIRPATQGYQWAYAPAIPILVKPRTAVAPAEVQTTFPIKDLPESVYQYTTGPNVLLRQEPFPWPGSILLSILALGPPALCAVWLALWQRAYPDAARVARQRRSRAARQALASLQTLGKSEPEGQAQQAKEIVVAYLQERLDFHVLEPTPEEVAAHLRQAGSAPEIVAEAGRFFAACDAARFADLRQPLPESSTAAAADLVRHLEDQPWPICAA
;
A
#
# COMPACT_ATOMS: atom_id res chain seq x y z
N MET A 1 -19.05 -29.92 35.78
CA MET A 1 -20.00 -30.46 36.77
C MET A 1 -20.79 -29.29 37.32
N ASN A 2 -22.08 -29.08 37.08
CA ASN A 2 -23.15 -29.56 36.20
C ASN A 2 -24.17 -28.40 36.30
N GLN A 3 -24.69 -27.81 35.22
CA GLN A 3 -25.66 -28.39 34.30
C GLN A 3 -26.87 -28.99 35.04
N ALA A 4 -27.85 -28.13 35.30
CA ALA A 4 -29.26 -28.46 35.43
C ALA A 4 -30.02 -27.10 35.39
N GLU A 5 -30.16 -26.44 34.25
CA GLU A 5 -31.12 -26.74 33.19
C GLU A 5 -32.59 -26.50 33.57
N GLN A 6 -33.23 -25.75 32.67
CA GLN A 6 -34.61 -25.93 32.23
C GLN A 6 -35.74 -25.41 33.13
N SER A 7 -35.96 -24.10 33.08
CA SER A 7 -37.32 -23.55 33.16
C SER A 7 -37.37 -22.09 32.72
N ALA A 8 -37.40 -21.84 31.40
CA ALA A 8 -38.03 -20.66 30.79
C ALA A 8 -37.98 -20.76 29.25
N TYR A 9 -38.48 -21.88 28.70
CA TYR A 9 -38.98 -21.93 27.33
C TYR A 9 -40.49 -21.65 27.39
N GLN A 10 -40.98 -20.84 26.45
CA GLN A 10 -42.37 -20.60 26.06
C GLN A 10 -43.07 -19.33 26.56
N GLN A 11 -43.12 -18.33 25.66
CA GLN A 11 -44.31 -17.64 25.12
C GLN A 11 -43.78 -16.48 24.27
N GLY A 12 -43.88 -16.43 22.94
CA GLY A 12 -45.09 -16.49 22.11
C GLY A 12 -45.25 -15.12 21.40
N SER A 13 -44.53 -14.85 20.31
CA SER A 13 -45.08 -14.70 18.94
C SER A 13 -46.55 -14.24 18.83
N ARG A 14 -46.76 -13.00 18.36
CA ARG A 14 -47.79 -12.51 17.40
C ARG A 14 -47.93 -10.98 17.50
N ASN A 15 -47.61 -10.22 16.45
CA ASN A 15 -48.61 -9.83 15.43
C ASN A 15 -48.05 -8.81 14.43
N SER A 16 -48.50 -9.01 13.19
CA SER A 16 -48.25 -8.29 11.95
C SER A 16 -49.47 -7.46 11.53
N GLY A 17 -49.26 -6.43 10.70
CA GLY A 17 -50.24 -5.85 9.76
C GLY A 17 -49.50 -4.92 8.78
N HIS A 18 -49.32 -5.25 7.49
CA HIS A 18 -50.27 -5.13 6.35
C HIS A 18 -50.55 -3.64 5.99
N TYR A 19 -50.43 -3.10 4.76
CA TYR A 19 -50.21 -3.60 3.39
C TYR A 19 -50.01 -2.39 2.39
N PRO A 20 -49.84 -2.58 1.05
CA PRO A 20 -49.09 -1.72 0.11
C PRO A 20 -50.03 -0.97 -0.89
N PRO A 21 -49.78 -0.66 -2.22
CA PRO A 21 -49.18 -1.51 -3.29
C PRO A 21 -48.47 -0.83 -4.53
N CYS A 22 -47.94 -1.70 -5.42
CA CYS A 22 -48.05 -1.70 -6.90
C CYS A 22 -46.84 -1.45 -7.87
N PHE A 23 -46.80 -2.34 -8.89
CA PHE A 23 -46.17 -2.36 -10.25
C PHE A 23 -44.95 -3.32 -10.51
N PRO A 24 -44.86 -3.98 -11.72
CA PRO A 24 -44.88 -5.46 -11.84
C PRO A 24 -43.89 -6.11 -12.85
N GLY A 25 -43.92 -7.47 -12.93
CA GLY A 25 -43.51 -8.33 -14.07
C GLY A 25 -42.29 -9.24 -13.79
N SER A 26 -42.38 -10.53 -13.38
CA SER A 26 -42.79 -11.78 -14.08
C SER A 26 -41.97 -12.08 -15.35
N TRP A 27 -41.24 -13.20 -15.48
CA TRP A 27 -41.75 -14.47 -16.04
C TRP A 27 -40.78 -15.69 -15.83
N ILE A 28 -41.40 -16.85 -15.52
CA ILE A 28 -41.05 -18.27 -15.78
C ILE A 28 -40.02 -19.04 -14.92
N ALA A 29 -40.54 -20.14 -14.35
CA ALA A 29 -39.85 -21.20 -13.63
C ALA A 29 -39.82 -22.53 -14.43
N SER A 30 -38.92 -23.41 -14.00
CA SER A 30 -39.02 -24.89 -13.98
C SER A 30 -38.78 -25.68 -15.26
N PHE A 31 -37.72 -26.51 -15.30
CA PHE A 31 -37.76 -27.87 -15.88
C PHE A 31 -36.51 -28.72 -15.49
N CYS A 32 -36.76 -30.01 -15.24
CA CYS A 32 -35.84 -31.15 -15.29
C CYS A 32 -34.87 -31.44 -14.11
N ALA A 33 -35.43 -32.12 -13.10
CA ALA A 33 -34.73 -33.12 -12.30
C ALA A 33 -34.74 -34.48 -13.04
N LEU A 34 -33.67 -34.82 -13.77
CA LEU A 34 -33.36 -36.22 -14.16
C LEU A 34 -31.92 -36.36 -14.74
N CYS A 35 -30.87 -36.24 -13.92
CA CYS A 35 -29.48 -36.46 -14.37
C CYS A 35 -28.52 -36.83 -13.21
N VAL A 36 -28.88 -37.77 -12.32
CA VAL A 36 -28.10 -38.01 -11.08
C VAL A 36 -27.05 -39.14 -11.17
N PHE A 37 -27.00 -40.00 -12.20
CA PHE A 37 -26.09 -41.18 -12.11
C PHE A 37 -25.05 -41.39 -13.22
N CYS A 38 -24.85 -40.44 -14.14
CA CYS A 38 -23.82 -40.57 -15.21
C CYS A 38 -22.82 -39.39 -15.25
N GLY A 39 -22.73 -38.61 -14.17
CA GLY A 39 -21.88 -37.40 -14.10
C GLY A 39 -20.51 -37.63 -13.47
N ALA A 40 -20.36 -38.56 -12.53
CA ALA A 40 -19.18 -38.60 -11.66
C ALA A 40 -17.87 -39.06 -12.34
N GLN A 41 -17.94 -39.83 -13.43
CA GLN A 41 -16.73 -40.32 -14.12
C GLN A 41 -16.16 -39.31 -15.13
N LYS A 42 -16.99 -38.47 -15.76
CA LYS A 42 -16.49 -37.44 -16.69
C LYS A 42 -15.82 -36.26 -15.97
N THR A 43 -16.24 -35.94 -14.74
CA THR A 43 -15.69 -34.78 -14.01
C THR A 43 -14.24 -34.99 -13.55
N LEU A 44 -13.83 -36.22 -13.23
CA LEU A 44 -12.46 -36.50 -12.79
C LEU A 44 -11.44 -36.44 -13.93
N ALA A 45 -11.80 -36.91 -15.14
CA ALA A 45 -10.92 -36.85 -16.30
C ALA A 45 -10.80 -35.43 -16.90
N GLN A 46 -11.87 -34.64 -16.85
CA GLN A 46 -11.86 -33.26 -17.34
C GLN A 46 -11.01 -32.34 -16.44
N ALA A 47 -11.00 -32.58 -15.12
CA ALA A 47 -10.20 -31.80 -14.17
C ALA A 47 -8.68 -31.96 -14.35
N ASP A 48 -8.23 -33.08 -14.91
CA ASP A 48 -6.80 -33.33 -15.18
C ASP A 48 -6.29 -32.60 -16.43
N HIS A 49 -7.18 -32.31 -17.40
CA HIS A 49 -6.82 -31.54 -18.60
C HIS A 49 -6.92 -30.02 -18.41
N ASP A 50 -7.81 -29.53 -17.53
CA ASP A 50 -7.95 -28.09 -17.27
C ASP A 50 -6.85 -27.53 -16.35
N ALA A 51 -6.13 -28.38 -15.61
CA ALA A 51 -5.01 -27.98 -14.75
C ALA A 51 -3.85 -27.32 -15.53
N ASP A 52 -3.70 -27.64 -16.82
CA ASP A 52 -2.65 -27.09 -17.69
C ASP A 52 -2.95 -25.65 -18.17
N LYS A 53 -4.18 -25.14 -17.94
CA LYS A 53 -4.61 -23.78 -18.32
C LYS A 53 -4.77 -22.81 -17.15
N VAL A 54 -4.56 -23.25 -15.91
CA VAL A 54 -4.73 -22.38 -14.72
C VAL A 54 -3.41 -21.66 -14.43
N GLU A 55 -3.39 -20.35 -14.69
CA GLU A 55 -2.25 -19.51 -14.31
C GLU A 55 -2.27 -19.25 -12.78
N PRO A 56 -1.15 -19.45 -12.08
CA PRO A 56 -1.09 -19.25 -10.64
C PRO A 56 -1.27 -17.75 -10.31
N PRO A 57 -2.06 -17.40 -9.27
CA PRO A 57 -2.32 -16.01 -8.92
C PRO A 57 -1.04 -15.31 -8.47
N VAL A 58 -0.77 -14.11 -9.00
CA VAL A 58 0.42 -13.32 -8.60
C VAL A 58 0.36 -12.91 -7.11
N ALA A 59 -0.84 -12.75 -6.57
CA ALA A 59 -1.05 -12.46 -5.16
C ALA A 59 -0.58 -13.62 -4.26
N ASN A 60 0.25 -13.32 -3.26
CA ASN A 60 0.85 -14.29 -2.31
C ASN A 60 1.80 -15.32 -2.91
N GLN A 61 2.36 -15.08 -4.10
CA GLN A 61 3.37 -15.96 -4.68
C GLN A 61 4.68 -15.94 -3.86
N PRO A 62 5.13 -17.07 -3.30
CA PRO A 62 6.40 -17.14 -2.58
C PRO A 62 7.60 -16.94 -3.51
N GLN A 63 8.69 -16.36 -2.99
CA GLN A 63 9.90 -16.11 -3.78
C GLN A 63 10.57 -17.41 -4.26
N GLU A 64 10.36 -18.50 -3.54
CA GLU A 64 10.87 -19.85 -3.80
C GLU A 64 10.00 -20.64 -4.80
N PHE A 65 8.97 -20.01 -5.37
CA PHE A 65 8.10 -20.65 -6.33
C PHE A 65 8.85 -21.15 -7.57
N SER A 66 8.76 -22.44 -7.82
CA SER A 66 9.53 -23.13 -8.87
C SER A 66 8.83 -23.13 -10.23
N GLY A 67 7.67 -22.47 -10.40
CA GLY A 67 6.91 -22.51 -11.66
C GLY A 67 6.09 -23.79 -11.85
N ALA A 68 6.10 -24.70 -10.87
CA ALA A 68 5.50 -26.02 -10.96
C ALA A 68 3.99 -25.97 -10.65
N LEU A 69 3.17 -26.60 -11.51
CA LEU A 69 1.70 -26.63 -11.45
C LEU A 69 1.21 -28.09 -11.33
N GLY A 70 0.50 -28.41 -10.25
CA GLY A 70 -0.02 -29.76 -9.98
C GLY A 70 0.35 -30.26 -8.58
N SER A 71 0.70 -31.53 -8.46
CA SER A 71 1.20 -32.14 -7.21
C SER A 71 2.56 -32.78 -7.45
N TYR A 72 3.49 -32.64 -6.50
CA TYR A 72 4.87 -33.06 -6.66
C TYR A 72 5.43 -33.71 -5.40
N ALA A 73 6.26 -34.73 -5.59
CA ALA A 73 7.13 -35.31 -4.56
C ALA A 73 8.57 -34.90 -4.84
N VAL A 74 9.33 -34.56 -3.80
CA VAL A 74 10.73 -34.17 -3.93
C VAL A 74 11.59 -35.11 -3.12
N THR A 75 12.65 -35.59 -3.76
CA THR A 75 13.65 -36.48 -3.16
C THR A 75 15.04 -35.92 -3.41
N SER A 76 15.96 -36.25 -2.51
CA SER A 76 17.35 -35.80 -2.55
C SER A 76 18.28 -37.00 -2.45
N GLN A 77 19.41 -36.94 -3.14
CA GLN A 77 20.48 -37.92 -3.07
C GLN A 77 21.83 -37.19 -3.03
N ALA A 78 22.78 -37.71 -2.25
CA ALA A 78 24.11 -37.13 -2.11
C ALA A 78 25.18 -38.21 -2.16
N GLU A 79 26.21 -37.99 -2.98
CA GLU A 79 27.35 -38.92 -3.09
C GLU A 79 28.66 -38.12 -3.25
N PRO A 80 29.71 -38.39 -2.45
CA PRO A 80 29.75 -39.31 -1.30
C PRO A 80 29.27 -38.65 0.02
N THR A 81 28.83 -39.47 0.97
CA THR A 81 28.31 -39.03 2.29
C THR A 81 29.41 -38.76 3.31
N THR A 82 30.63 -39.26 3.06
CA THR A 82 31.83 -38.98 3.86
C THR A 82 32.82 -38.22 2.99
N VAL A 83 33.15 -36.99 3.37
CA VAL A 83 34.03 -36.08 2.62
C VAL A 83 34.97 -35.34 3.54
N GLN A 84 36.06 -34.77 3.02
CA GLN A 84 36.84 -33.79 3.77
C GLN A 84 36.24 -32.38 3.59
N ALA A 85 36.59 -31.45 4.47
CA ALA A 85 36.23 -30.05 4.28
C ALA A 85 36.77 -29.54 2.93
N GLU A 86 35.98 -28.71 2.24
CA GLU A 86 36.22 -28.19 0.88
C GLU A 86 36.11 -29.22 -0.28
N ASP A 87 35.93 -30.51 0.00
CA ASP A 87 35.71 -31.51 -1.05
C ASP A 87 34.31 -31.41 -1.65
N THR A 88 34.16 -31.87 -2.89
CA THR A 88 32.89 -31.77 -3.64
C THR A 88 32.00 -32.98 -3.41
N ILE A 89 30.78 -32.72 -2.94
CA ILE A 89 29.67 -33.66 -2.86
C ILE A 89 28.77 -33.45 -4.09
N LYS A 90 28.47 -34.52 -4.82
CA LYS A 90 27.45 -34.51 -5.88
C LYS A 90 26.08 -34.65 -5.23
N PHE A 91 25.30 -33.59 -5.25
CA PHE A 91 23.96 -33.55 -4.69
C PHE A 91 22.93 -33.47 -5.81
N LYS A 92 21.95 -34.36 -5.80
CA LYS A 92 20.89 -34.46 -6.81
C LYS A 92 19.55 -34.26 -6.15
N VAL A 93 18.76 -33.32 -6.66
CA VAL A 93 17.37 -33.11 -6.24
C VAL A 93 16.47 -33.60 -7.37
N LYS A 94 15.66 -34.62 -7.11
CA LYS A 94 14.71 -35.18 -8.06
C LYS A 94 13.29 -34.81 -7.66
N VAL A 95 12.61 -34.09 -8.56
CA VAL A 95 11.21 -33.68 -8.42
C VAL A 95 10.38 -34.58 -9.33
N LYS A 96 9.45 -35.34 -8.74
CA LYS A 96 8.56 -36.26 -9.45
C LYS A 96 7.13 -35.73 -9.42
N VAL A 97 6.45 -35.74 -10.56
CA VAL A 97 5.03 -35.37 -10.66
C VAL A 97 4.17 -36.47 -10.02
N LEU A 98 3.25 -36.08 -9.15
CA LEU A 98 2.22 -36.93 -8.57
C LEU A 98 0.88 -36.64 -9.26
N GLY A 99 0.39 -37.56 -10.09
CA GLY A 99 -0.89 -37.40 -10.80
C GLY A 99 -0.82 -36.40 -11.96
N ALA A 100 -1.77 -35.47 -12.02
CA ALA A 100 -1.82 -34.42 -13.04
C ALA A 100 -0.88 -33.26 -12.68
N GLY A 101 0.06 -32.98 -13.58
CA GLY A 101 1.01 -31.88 -13.46
C GLY A 101 2.02 -31.90 -14.61
N SER A 102 2.58 -30.73 -14.91
CA SER A 102 3.57 -30.58 -15.99
C SER A 102 4.99 -30.75 -15.45
N SER A 103 5.79 -31.61 -16.09
CA SER A 103 7.22 -31.76 -15.78
C SER A 103 8.10 -30.75 -16.51
N GLY A 104 7.60 -30.10 -17.57
CA GLY A 104 8.39 -29.22 -18.44
C GLY A 104 8.61 -27.79 -17.92
N GLN A 105 7.78 -27.33 -16.98
CA GLN A 105 7.82 -25.95 -16.46
C GLN A 105 8.51 -25.81 -15.08
N ILE A 106 9.21 -26.85 -14.62
CA ILE A 106 9.86 -26.85 -13.31
C ILE A 106 11.20 -26.11 -13.38
N LYS A 107 11.31 -24.98 -12.68
CA LYS A 107 12.55 -24.23 -12.50
C LYS A 107 13.41 -24.84 -11.41
N ARG A 108 14.73 -24.71 -11.55
CA ARG A 108 15.73 -25.17 -10.58
C ARG A 108 15.58 -24.42 -9.24
N PRO A 109 15.50 -25.14 -8.09
CA PRO A 109 15.61 -24.52 -6.77
C PRO A 109 16.96 -23.83 -6.57
N ASN A 110 16.94 -22.56 -6.18
CA ASN A 110 18.17 -21.79 -5.96
C ASN A 110 18.70 -21.99 -4.53
N LEU A 111 19.54 -23.00 -4.33
CA LEU A 111 20.10 -23.31 -3.01
C LEU A 111 20.99 -22.20 -2.44
N GLN A 112 21.57 -21.33 -3.28
CA GLN A 112 22.40 -20.21 -2.80
C GLN A 112 21.59 -19.14 -2.05
N ARG A 113 20.28 -19.06 -2.31
CA ARG A 113 19.39 -18.13 -1.60
C ARG A 113 18.94 -18.66 -0.24
N LEU A 114 19.08 -19.97 0.01
CA LEU A 114 18.69 -20.59 1.26
C LEU A 114 19.77 -20.33 2.32
N PRO A 115 19.45 -19.66 3.45
CA PRO A 115 20.46 -19.28 4.46
C PRO A 115 21.26 -20.46 5.01
N GLN A 116 20.64 -21.63 5.15
CA GLN A 116 21.30 -22.84 5.67
C GLN A 116 22.38 -23.34 4.70
N PHE A 117 22.08 -23.37 3.40
CA PHE A 117 23.02 -23.78 2.36
C PHE A 117 24.13 -22.74 2.15
N ALA A 118 23.79 -21.46 2.08
CA ALA A 118 24.75 -20.38 1.86
C ALA A 118 25.83 -20.30 2.97
N ARG A 119 25.44 -20.61 4.22
CA ARG A 119 26.35 -20.60 5.38
C ARG A 119 27.23 -21.84 5.47
N GLN A 120 26.72 -23.00 5.09
CA GLN A 120 27.38 -24.30 5.31
C GLN A 120 28.15 -24.80 4.09
N PHE A 121 27.72 -24.42 2.88
CA PHE A 121 28.25 -24.96 1.64
C PHE A 121 28.62 -23.85 0.63
N ALA A 122 29.62 -24.11 -0.20
CA ALA A 122 29.74 -23.45 -1.49
C ALA A 122 28.97 -24.28 -2.54
N VAL A 123 27.94 -23.67 -3.12
CA VAL A 123 27.03 -24.33 -4.07
C VAL A 123 27.40 -23.95 -5.49
N LYS A 124 27.68 -24.93 -6.33
CA LYS A 124 27.80 -24.77 -7.78
C LYS A 124 26.70 -25.57 -8.47
N ASN A 125 26.09 -24.97 -9.47
CA ASN A 125 25.02 -25.60 -10.23
C ASN A 125 25.61 -26.55 -11.28
N GLY A 126 25.07 -27.76 -11.37
CA GLY A 126 25.43 -28.77 -12.37
C GLY A 126 24.55 -28.69 -13.62
N ALA A 127 24.43 -29.81 -14.33
CA ALA A 127 23.51 -29.96 -15.46
C ALA A 127 22.11 -30.38 -14.97
N ASP A 128 21.07 -29.90 -15.65
CA ASP A 128 19.70 -30.35 -15.43
C ASP A 128 19.38 -31.53 -16.34
N ARG A 129 18.68 -32.53 -15.80
CA ARG A 129 18.27 -33.73 -16.52
C ARG A 129 16.75 -33.86 -16.51
N ASP A 130 16.17 -33.90 -17.71
CA ASP A 130 14.78 -34.32 -17.92
C ASP A 130 14.68 -35.83 -17.89
N LEU A 131 13.74 -36.36 -17.11
CA LEU A 131 13.39 -37.77 -17.06
C LEU A 131 11.92 -37.92 -17.47
N PRO A 132 11.61 -37.87 -18.78
CA PRO A 132 10.24 -37.92 -19.26
C PRO A 132 9.54 -39.24 -18.90
N ASP A 133 10.26 -40.37 -18.94
CA ASP A 133 9.72 -41.70 -18.63
C ASP A 133 9.20 -41.81 -17.18
N GLU A 134 9.86 -41.12 -16.25
CA GLU A 134 9.50 -41.12 -14.84
C GLU A 134 8.60 -39.94 -14.43
N LYS A 135 8.23 -39.08 -15.38
CA LYS A 135 7.61 -37.77 -15.13
C LYS A 135 8.36 -37.00 -14.03
N ALA A 136 9.69 -36.95 -14.15
CA ALA A 136 10.55 -36.34 -13.15
C ALA A 136 11.57 -35.39 -13.78
N ARG A 137 12.00 -34.41 -13.00
CA ARG A 137 13.11 -33.50 -13.33
C ARG A 137 14.18 -33.65 -12.26
N GLU A 138 15.43 -33.82 -12.67
CA GLU A 138 16.56 -33.93 -11.78
C GLU A 138 17.49 -32.71 -11.93
N PHE A 139 17.84 -32.11 -10.81
CA PHE A 139 18.73 -30.97 -10.71
C PHE A 139 20.01 -31.41 -10.00
N ALA A 140 21.15 -31.36 -10.69
CA ALA A 140 22.45 -31.66 -10.10
C ALA A 140 23.09 -30.40 -9.51
N TYR A 141 23.72 -30.57 -8.35
CA TYR A 141 24.49 -29.56 -7.63
C TYR A 141 25.82 -30.15 -7.17
N GLU A 142 26.84 -29.30 -7.12
CA GLU A 142 28.12 -29.56 -6.49
C GLU A 142 28.15 -28.77 -5.18
N LEU A 143 28.15 -29.48 -4.05
CA LEU A 143 28.19 -28.87 -2.72
C LEU A 143 29.57 -29.07 -2.11
N ARG A 144 30.22 -28.01 -1.66
CA ARG A 144 31.47 -28.10 -0.90
C ARG A 144 31.26 -27.64 0.54
N PRO A 145 31.41 -28.52 1.55
CA PRO A 145 31.28 -28.12 2.95
C PRO A 145 32.38 -27.14 3.33
N ARG A 146 32.00 -25.99 3.90
CA ARG A 146 32.96 -24.94 4.28
C ARG A 146 33.76 -25.26 5.54
N ASN A 147 33.21 -26.10 6.42
CA ASN A 147 33.86 -26.48 7.67
C ASN A 147 33.41 -27.86 8.13
N THR A 148 34.11 -28.40 9.12
CA THR A 148 33.84 -29.70 9.75
C THR A 148 32.61 -29.69 10.67
N ALA A 149 32.03 -28.52 10.96
CA ALA A 149 30.82 -28.41 11.78
C ALA A 149 29.55 -28.80 11.01
N VAL A 150 29.64 -28.95 9.68
CA VAL A 150 28.54 -29.42 8.85
C VAL A 150 28.31 -30.92 9.05
N LYS A 151 27.20 -31.28 9.70
CA LYS A 151 26.82 -32.68 10.00
C LYS A 151 25.76 -33.25 9.07
N GLN A 152 25.09 -32.41 8.31
CA GLN A 152 24.01 -32.81 7.41
C GLN A 152 23.84 -31.79 6.29
N ILE A 153 23.39 -32.28 5.14
CA ILE A 153 22.82 -31.48 4.06
C ILE A 153 21.37 -31.17 4.47
N PRO A 154 20.99 -29.89 4.61
CA PRO A 154 19.65 -29.51 5.04
C PRO A 154 18.54 -29.94 4.07
N ALA A 155 17.30 -29.93 4.57
CA ALA A 155 16.14 -30.18 3.73
C ALA A 155 15.98 -29.07 2.67
N VAL A 156 15.64 -29.46 1.44
CA VAL A 156 15.45 -28.51 0.33
C VAL A 156 13.97 -28.21 0.16
N PRO A 157 13.52 -26.96 0.38
CA PRO A 157 12.14 -26.58 0.09
C PRO A 157 11.88 -26.53 -1.41
N PHE A 158 10.68 -26.94 -1.80
CA PHE A 158 10.16 -26.88 -3.15
C PHE A 158 8.72 -26.39 -3.12
N VAL A 159 8.49 -25.20 -3.67
CA VAL A 159 7.18 -24.58 -3.68
C VAL A 159 6.52 -24.76 -5.04
N TYR A 160 5.34 -25.35 -5.04
CA TYR A 160 4.52 -25.60 -6.22
C TYR A 160 3.08 -25.10 -5.99
N PHE A 161 2.33 -24.91 -7.07
CA PHE A 161 0.95 -24.48 -7.00
C PHE A 161 0.02 -25.63 -7.37
N ASN A 162 -0.93 -25.95 -6.50
CA ASN A 162 -1.94 -26.96 -6.73
C ASN A 162 -3.29 -26.31 -7.07
N PRO A 163 -3.73 -26.37 -8.34
CA PRO A 163 -4.97 -25.73 -8.77
C PRO A 163 -6.24 -26.36 -8.17
N ARG A 164 -6.13 -27.56 -7.58
CA ARG A 164 -7.26 -28.27 -6.96
C ARG A 164 -7.67 -27.66 -5.61
N ILE A 165 -6.80 -26.87 -4.98
CA ILE A 165 -7.08 -26.21 -3.70
C ILE A 165 -7.83 -24.90 -3.96
N ARG A 166 -8.97 -24.72 -3.27
CA ARG A 166 -9.82 -23.52 -3.35
C ARG A 166 -9.94 -22.90 -1.95
N PRO A 167 -9.82 -21.56 -1.80
CA PRO A 167 -9.63 -20.55 -2.85
C PRO A 167 -8.23 -20.60 -3.48
N ALA A 168 -8.11 -20.17 -4.74
CA ALA A 168 -6.85 -20.24 -5.50
C ALA A 168 -5.68 -19.49 -4.83
N THR A 169 -5.97 -18.48 -4.01
CA THR A 169 -4.96 -17.75 -3.22
C THR A 169 -4.22 -18.62 -2.20
N GLN A 170 -4.75 -19.79 -1.84
CA GLN A 170 -4.13 -20.76 -0.93
C GLN A 170 -3.55 -21.98 -1.67
N GLY A 171 -3.45 -21.94 -3.00
CA GLY A 171 -2.97 -23.07 -3.80
C GLY A 171 -1.47 -23.35 -3.69
N TYR A 172 -0.67 -22.46 -3.09
CA TYR A 172 0.77 -22.65 -2.90
C TYR A 172 1.06 -23.66 -1.78
N GLN A 173 1.79 -24.72 -2.12
CA GLN A 173 2.17 -25.78 -1.20
C GLN A 173 3.68 -25.98 -1.15
N TRP A 174 4.17 -26.44 0.00
CA TRP A 174 5.58 -26.74 0.25
C TRP A 174 5.79 -28.25 0.27
N ALA A 175 6.72 -28.73 -0.56
CA ALA A 175 7.33 -30.05 -0.41
C ALA A 175 8.78 -29.88 0.05
N TYR A 176 9.31 -30.86 0.77
CA TYR A 176 10.68 -30.84 1.25
C TYR A 176 11.41 -32.09 0.80
N ALA A 177 12.56 -31.91 0.15
CA ALA A 177 13.52 -32.98 0.00
C ALA A 177 14.14 -33.27 1.39
N PRO A 178 14.24 -34.54 1.82
CA PRO A 178 14.73 -34.87 3.15
C PRO A 178 16.18 -34.45 3.35
N ALA A 179 16.53 -34.13 4.60
CA ALA A 179 17.91 -33.86 5.00
C ALA A 179 18.74 -35.15 4.94
N ILE A 180 20.01 -35.02 4.54
CA ILE A 180 20.94 -36.15 4.40
C ILE A 180 22.09 -35.97 5.38
N PRO A 181 22.29 -36.85 6.37
CA PRO A 181 23.42 -36.75 7.28
C PRO A 181 24.73 -36.97 6.51
N ILE A 182 25.76 -36.16 6.78
CA ILE A 182 27.08 -36.28 6.17
C ILE A 182 28.18 -36.22 7.23
N LEU A 183 29.29 -36.91 6.98
CA LEU A 183 30.48 -36.88 7.83
C LEU A 183 31.56 -36.06 7.15
N VAL A 184 31.81 -34.85 7.67
CA VAL A 184 32.88 -33.97 7.17
C VAL A 184 34.12 -34.15 8.04
N LYS A 185 35.15 -34.78 7.47
CA LYS A 185 36.46 -34.93 8.10
C LYS A 185 37.27 -33.64 7.93
N PRO A 186 38.16 -33.30 8.87
CA PRO A 186 39.13 -32.24 8.66
C PRO A 186 39.96 -32.57 7.41
N ARG A 187 40.24 -31.55 6.61
CA ARG A 187 41.10 -31.70 5.44
C ARG A 187 42.50 -32.03 5.93
N THR A 188 43.07 -33.13 5.44
CA THR A 188 44.47 -33.44 5.72
C THR A 188 45.31 -32.33 5.11
N ALA A 189 46.04 -31.59 5.95
CA ALA A 189 47.01 -30.63 5.47
C ALA A 189 48.06 -31.40 4.67
N VAL A 190 48.08 -31.19 3.35
CA VAL A 190 49.16 -31.72 2.51
C VAL A 190 50.42 -30.99 2.96
N ALA A 191 51.33 -31.73 3.59
CA ALA A 191 52.66 -31.22 3.85
C ALA A 191 53.29 -30.84 2.49
N PRO A 192 54.04 -29.74 2.37
CA PRO A 192 54.62 -29.28 1.10
C PRO A 192 55.50 -30.31 0.37
N ALA A 193 55.81 -31.45 0.99
CA ALA A 193 56.68 -32.49 0.47
C ALA A 193 56.01 -33.47 -0.51
N GLU A 194 54.68 -33.47 -0.67
CA GLU A 194 53.97 -34.49 -1.48
C GLU A 194 53.24 -33.94 -2.71
N VAL A 195 53.49 -32.68 -3.08
CA VAL A 195 53.29 -32.25 -4.48
C VAL A 195 54.50 -32.73 -5.27
N GLN A 196 54.55 -34.03 -5.57
CA GLN A 196 55.38 -34.53 -6.66
C GLN A 196 54.72 -34.07 -7.97
N THR A 197 55.01 -32.84 -8.37
CA THR A 197 54.85 -32.41 -9.77
C THR A 197 55.68 -33.37 -10.62
N THR A 198 55.03 -34.34 -11.25
CA THR A 198 55.66 -35.29 -12.19
C THR A 198 56.14 -34.60 -13.49
N PHE A 199 56.03 -33.27 -13.57
CA PHE A 199 56.61 -32.48 -14.63
C PHE A 199 57.86 -31.79 -14.09
N PRO A 200 59.07 -32.18 -14.50
CA PRO A 200 60.22 -31.31 -14.34
C PRO A 200 59.92 -30.08 -15.19
N ILE A 201 59.52 -29.00 -14.53
CA ILE A 201 59.40 -27.69 -15.15
C ILE A 201 60.83 -27.23 -15.43
N LYS A 202 61.43 -27.76 -16.50
CA LYS A 202 62.85 -27.54 -16.80
C LYS A 202 63.08 -26.31 -17.68
N ASP A 203 62.08 -25.87 -18.44
CA ASP A 203 62.25 -24.74 -19.36
C ASP A 203 60.95 -23.91 -19.41
N LEU A 204 60.75 -23.02 -18.43
CA LEU A 204 59.87 -21.87 -18.68
C LEU A 204 60.68 -20.81 -19.41
N PRO A 205 60.15 -20.21 -20.48
CA PRO A 205 60.79 -19.07 -21.11
C PRO A 205 60.93 -17.94 -20.07
N GLU A 206 62.04 -17.20 -20.16
CA GLU A 206 62.41 -16.13 -19.24
C GLU A 206 61.33 -15.03 -19.11
N SER A 207 60.43 -14.94 -20.11
CA SER A 207 59.25 -14.09 -20.11
C SER A 207 58.23 -14.39 -19.00
N VAL A 208 58.23 -15.60 -18.42
CA VAL A 208 57.35 -15.92 -17.27
C VAL A 208 57.92 -15.38 -15.96
N TYR A 209 59.25 -15.21 -15.87
CA TYR A 209 59.92 -14.60 -14.72
C TYR A 209 60.05 -13.08 -14.84
N GLN A 210 59.73 -12.50 -15.99
CA GLN A 210 59.69 -11.06 -16.19
C GLN A 210 58.36 -10.49 -15.70
N TYR A 211 58.41 -9.80 -14.55
CA TYR A 211 57.36 -8.86 -14.18
C TYR A 211 57.35 -7.74 -15.22
N THR A 212 56.32 -7.70 -16.05
CA THR A 212 56.14 -6.60 -17.02
C THR A 212 55.79 -5.32 -16.24
N THR A 213 56.82 -4.54 -15.91
CA THR A 213 56.67 -3.21 -15.31
C THR A 213 56.57 -2.19 -16.44
N GLY A 214 55.36 -1.70 -16.69
CA GLY A 214 55.11 -0.63 -17.64
C GLY A 214 53.82 0.11 -17.32
N PRO A 215 53.64 1.36 -17.78
CA PRO A 215 52.44 2.16 -17.52
C PRO A 215 51.14 1.52 -18.06
N ASN A 216 51.25 0.52 -18.93
CA ASN A 216 50.12 -0.24 -19.48
C ASN A 216 49.72 -1.48 -18.65
N VAL A 217 50.53 -1.89 -17.66
CA VAL A 217 50.27 -3.08 -16.81
C VAL A 217 49.79 -2.69 -15.43
N LEU A 218 50.07 -1.46 -14.99
CA LEU A 218 49.30 -0.85 -13.93
C LEU A 218 47.87 -0.75 -14.47
N LEU A 219 46.95 -1.55 -13.92
CA LEU A 219 45.51 -1.27 -13.98
C LEU A 219 45.39 0.23 -13.84
N ARG A 220 44.87 0.89 -14.88
CA ARG A 220 44.65 2.33 -14.89
C ARG A 220 43.77 2.64 -13.69
N GLN A 221 44.38 2.92 -12.54
CA GLN A 221 43.78 3.60 -11.42
C GLN A 221 43.75 5.07 -11.81
N GLU A 222 43.12 5.36 -12.95
CA GLU A 222 42.69 6.73 -13.19
C GLU A 222 41.68 7.00 -12.07
N PRO A 223 41.88 8.05 -11.26
CA PRO A 223 40.86 8.49 -10.31
C PRO A 223 39.55 8.57 -11.09
N PHE A 224 38.50 7.90 -10.61
CA PHE A 224 37.18 7.94 -11.24
C PHE A 224 36.89 9.39 -11.63
N PRO A 225 36.79 9.73 -12.93
CA PRO A 225 36.63 11.12 -13.33
C PRO A 225 35.26 11.54 -12.80
N TRP A 226 35.27 12.31 -11.71
CA TRP A 226 34.04 12.79 -11.13
C TRP A 226 33.31 13.52 -12.24
N PRO A 227 32.06 13.13 -12.55
CA PRO A 227 31.31 13.85 -13.55
C PRO A 227 31.29 15.32 -13.13
N GLY A 228 31.52 16.22 -14.09
CA GLY A 228 31.73 17.64 -13.82
C GLY A 228 30.68 18.19 -12.85
N SER A 229 31.05 19.18 -12.04
CA SER A 229 30.22 19.74 -10.94
C SER A 229 28.77 20.03 -11.35
N ILE A 230 28.54 20.38 -12.62
CA ILE A 230 27.23 20.60 -13.23
C ILE A 230 26.37 19.33 -13.20
N LEU A 231 26.90 18.17 -13.62
CA LEU A 231 26.14 16.91 -13.67
C LEU A 231 25.80 16.43 -12.26
N LEU A 232 26.72 16.58 -11.30
CA LEU A 232 26.47 16.28 -9.89
C LEU A 232 25.41 17.19 -9.29
N SER A 233 25.43 18.47 -9.65
CA SER A 233 24.41 19.44 -9.21
C SER A 233 23.03 19.07 -9.78
N ILE A 234 22.97 18.68 -11.06
CA ILE A 234 21.71 18.23 -11.68
C ILE A 234 21.21 16.93 -11.04
N LEU A 235 22.10 15.98 -10.75
CA LEU A 235 21.71 14.72 -10.11
C LEU A 235 21.24 14.92 -8.66
N ALA A 236 21.89 15.81 -7.92
CA ALA A 236 21.53 16.11 -6.52
C ALA A 236 20.28 16.98 -6.41
N LEU A 237 20.13 17.99 -7.27
CA LEU A 237 19.08 19.01 -7.16
C LEU A 237 17.90 18.79 -8.12
N GLY A 238 18.07 17.99 -9.16
CA GLY A 238 17.03 17.69 -10.16
C GLY A 238 15.80 17.02 -9.56
N PRO A 239 15.94 15.87 -8.86
CA PRO A 239 14.80 15.19 -8.24
C PRO A 239 14.00 16.06 -7.24
N PRO A 240 14.63 16.79 -6.28
CA PRO A 240 13.86 17.63 -5.37
C PRO A 240 13.24 18.85 -6.07
N ALA A 241 13.92 19.45 -7.06
CA ALA A 241 13.35 20.55 -7.83
C ALA A 241 12.13 20.11 -8.65
N LEU A 242 12.19 18.94 -9.30
CA LEU A 242 11.08 18.39 -10.07
C LEU A 242 9.89 18.05 -9.17
N CYS A 243 10.14 17.47 -7.99
CA CYS A 243 9.11 17.22 -6.98
C CYS A 243 8.46 18.53 -6.49
N ALA A 244 9.26 19.56 -6.18
CA ALA A 244 8.75 20.86 -5.75
C ALA A 244 7.91 21.55 -6.84
N VAL A 245 8.36 21.52 -8.09
CA VAL A 245 7.61 22.06 -9.24
C VAL A 245 6.30 21.29 -9.44
N TRP A 246 6.33 19.96 -9.36
CA TRP A 246 5.14 19.12 -9.47
C TRP A 246 4.12 19.41 -8.36
N LEU A 247 4.58 19.52 -7.11
CA LEU A 247 3.73 19.88 -5.98
C LEU A 247 3.15 21.29 -6.15
N ALA A 248 3.93 22.25 -6.64
CA ALA A 248 3.43 23.60 -6.91
C ALA A 248 2.37 23.62 -8.03
N LEU A 249 2.58 22.86 -9.10
CA LEU A 249 1.59 22.69 -10.17
C LEU A 249 0.32 21.99 -9.66
N TRP A 250 0.47 20.97 -8.83
CA TRP A 250 -0.65 20.23 -8.24
C TRP A 250 -1.46 21.10 -7.27
N GLN A 251 -0.79 21.88 -6.41
CA GLN A 251 -1.44 22.87 -5.54
C GLN A 251 -2.14 23.98 -6.33
N ARG A 252 -1.63 24.33 -7.52
CA ARG A 252 -2.24 25.34 -8.39
C ARG A 252 -3.44 24.78 -9.17
N ALA A 253 -3.40 23.51 -9.55
CA ALA A 253 -4.48 22.82 -10.24
C ALA A 253 -5.62 22.40 -9.30
N TYR A 254 -5.29 22.01 -8.06
CA TYR A 254 -6.21 21.65 -6.99
C TYR A 254 -5.97 22.55 -5.78
N PRO A 255 -6.31 23.84 -5.86
CA PRO A 255 -6.15 24.73 -4.72
C PRO A 255 -7.02 24.23 -3.58
N ASP A 256 -6.41 23.94 -2.43
CA ASP A 256 -7.09 23.48 -1.22
C ASP A 256 -8.42 24.25 -1.06
N ALA A 257 -9.55 23.56 -1.22
CA ALA A 257 -10.86 24.18 -1.08
C ALA A 257 -10.98 24.90 0.27
N ALA A 258 -10.30 24.38 1.30
CA ALA A 258 -10.16 25.01 2.61
C ALA A 258 -9.38 26.34 2.58
N ARG A 259 -8.31 26.46 1.79
CA ARG A 259 -7.51 27.70 1.67
C ARG A 259 -8.23 28.74 0.82
N VAL A 260 -8.90 28.33 -0.26
CA VAL A 260 -9.73 29.23 -1.08
C VAL A 260 -10.97 29.67 -0.30
N ALA A 261 -11.62 28.79 0.46
CA ALA A 261 -12.72 29.14 1.35
C ALA A 261 -12.26 30.10 2.45
N ARG A 262 -11.12 29.85 3.11
CA ARG A 262 -10.54 30.80 4.09
C ARG A 262 -10.19 32.15 3.46
N GLN A 263 -9.65 32.17 2.24
CA GLN A 263 -9.34 33.41 1.54
C GLN A 263 -10.60 34.17 1.12
N ARG A 264 -11.64 33.50 0.62
CA ARG A 264 -12.95 34.11 0.32
C ARG A 264 -13.62 34.64 1.60
N ARG A 265 -13.63 33.85 2.68
CA ARG A 265 -14.15 34.24 4.01
C ARG A 265 -13.47 35.50 4.54
N SER A 266 -12.14 35.61 4.41
CA SER A 266 -11.39 36.81 4.81
C SER A 266 -11.66 38.03 3.92
N ARG A 267 -12.15 37.85 2.68
CA ARG A 267 -12.43 38.96 1.76
C ARG A 267 -13.76 39.64 2.11
N ALA A 268 -14.82 38.87 2.37
CA ALA A 268 -16.13 39.41 2.79
C ALA A 268 -16.01 40.29 4.05
N ALA A 269 -15.31 39.79 5.09
CA ALA A 269 -15.06 40.55 6.31
C ALA A 269 -14.22 41.81 6.09
N ARG A 270 -13.16 41.71 5.27
CA ARG A 270 -12.33 42.87 4.94
C ARG A 270 -13.09 43.92 4.16
N GLN A 271 -13.93 43.50 3.21
CA GLN A 271 -14.75 44.41 2.42
C GLN A 271 -15.78 45.11 3.29
N ALA A 272 -16.48 44.37 4.16
CA ALA A 272 -17.43 44.93 5.11
C ALA A 272 -16.77 45.90 6.10
N LEU A 273 -15.60 45.57 6.65
CA LEU A 273 -14.87 46.47 7.54
C LEU A 273 -14.36 47.72 6.81
N ALA A 274 -13.90 47.59 5.56
CA ALA A 274 -13.47 48.72 4.75
C ALA A 274 -14.65 49.65 4.41
N SER A 275 -15.81 49.11 4.05
CA SER A 275 -17.00 49.92 3.76
C SER A 275 -17.56 50.60 5.02
N LEU A 276 -17.53 49.93 6.17
CA LEU A 276 -17.89 50.55 7.46
C LEU A 276 -16.92 51.67 7.86
N GLN A 277 -15.62 51.53 7.57
CA GLN A 277 -14.63 52.58 7.81
C GLN A 277 -14.82 53.79 6.89
N THR A 278 -15.23 53.59 5.63
CA THR A 278 -15.57 54.70 4.74
C THR A 278 -16.87 55.38 5.17
N LEU A 279 -17.85 54.60 5.64
CA LEU A 279 -19.13 55.10 6.13
C LEU A 279 -19.00 55.91 7.42
N GLY A 280 -18.10 55.52 8.32
CA GLY A 280 -17.81 56.28 9.54
C GLY A 280 -17.16 57.65 9.29
N LYS A 281 -16.75 57.95 8.04
CA LYS A 281 -16.18 59.25 7.64
C LYS A 281 -17.16 60.15 6.88
N SER A 282 -18.34 59.64 6.51
CA SER A 282 -19.38 60.39 5.80
C SER A 282 -20.42 61.01 6.74
N GLU A 283 -21.36 61.78 6.20
CA GLU A 283 -22.46 62.43 6.94
C GLU A 283 -23.24 61.44 7.85
N PRO A 284 -23.74 61.88 9.03
CA PRO A 284 -24.43 61.03 10.01
C PRO A 284 -25.85 60.59 9.57
N GLU A 285 -26.42 61.28 8.59
CA GLU A 285 -27.77 60.98 8.09
C GLU A 285 -27.78 59.64 7.31
N GLY A 286 -28.57 58.68 7.78
CA GLY A 286 -28.72 57.38 7.11
C GLY A 286 -27.59 56.37 7.33
N GLN A 287 -26.57 56.70 8.14
CA GLN A 287 -25.46 55.77 8.44
C GLN A 287 -25.93 54.45 9.06
N ALA A 288 -26.98 54.48 9.90
CA ALA A 288 -27.53 53.29 10.54
C ALA A 288 -28.05 52.26 9.55
N GLN A 289 -28.72 52.75 8.51
CA GLN A 289 -29.34 51.93 7.47
C GLN A 289 -28.26 51.35 6.55
N GLN A 290 -27.28 52.18 6.15
CA GLN A 290 -26.16 51.73 5.34
C GLN A 290 -25.25 50.74 6.10
N ALA A 291 -25.07 50.93 7.41
CA ALA A 291 -24.35 49.97 8.26
C ALA A 291 -25.11 48.63 8.37
N LYS A 292 -26.45 48.67 8.52
CA LYS A 292 -27.28 47.47 8.49
C LYS A 292 -27.11 46.72 7.17
N GLU A 293 -27.20 47.41 6.03
CA GLU A 293 -27.05 46.82 4.69
C GLU A 293 -25.68 46.16 4.49
N ILE A 294 -24.60 46.79 4.96
CA ILE A 294 -23.25 46.22 4.89
C ILE A 294 -23.13 44.93 5.72
N VAL A 295 -23.69 44.92 6.94
CA VAL A 295 -23.68 43.72 7.79
C VAL A 295 -24.53 42.61 7.17
N VAL A 296 -25.68 42.93 6.55
CA VAL A 296 -26.52 41.95 5.85
C VAL A 296 -25.80 41.35 4.64
N ALA A 297 -25.12 42.16 3.82
CA ALA A 297 -24.32 41.67 2.70
C ALA A 297 -23.20 40.74 3.17
N TYR A 298 -22.57 41.05 4.30
CA TYR A 298 -21.59 40.18 4.93
C TYR A 298 -22.19 38.86 5.43
N LEU A 299 -23.36 38.88 6.08
CA LEU A 299 -24.05 37.66 6.53
C LEU A 299 -24.50 36.79 5.35
N GLN A 300 -24.91 37.41 4.24
CA GLN A 300 -25.25 36.71 2.98
C GLN A 300 -24.04 35.99 2.40
N GLU A 301 -22.89 36.66 2.29
CA GLU A 301 -21.68 36.08 1.70
C GLU A 301 -20.98 35.07 2.63
N ARG A 302 -21.08 35.25 3.96
CA ARG A 302 -20.37 34.42 4.95
C ARG A 302 -21.20 33.27 5.51
N LEU A 303 -22.50 33.47 5.73
CA LEU A 303 -23.39 32.52 6.43
C LEU A 303 -24.58 32.07 5.56
N ASP A 304 -24.52 32.28 4.24
CA ASP A 304 -25.56 31.93 3.27
C ASP A 304 -26.96 32.41 3.73
N PHE A 305 -27.03 33.60 4.31
CA PHE A 305 -28.24 34.15 4.90
C PHE A 305 -29.13 34.83 3.84
N HIS A 306 -30.13 34.14 3.31
CA HIS A 306 -30.90 34.59 2.13
C HIS A 306 -32.11 35.50 2.40
N VAL A 307 -32.10 36.35 3.44
CA VAL A 307 -33.21 37.27 3.74
C VAL A 307 -32.87 38.69 3.27
N LEU A 308 -33.78 39.31 2.49
CA LEU A 308 -33.61 40.65 1.91
C LEU A 308 -33.81 41.78 2.93
N GLU A 309 -34.83 41.66 3.79
CA GLU A 309 -35.09 42.60 4.89
C GLU A 309 -35.16 41.83 6.22
N PRO A 310 -34.01 41.58 6.86
CA PRO A 310 -34.00 40.73 8.04
C PRO A 310 -34.50 41.45 9.28
N THR A 311 -35.39 40.76 10.00
CA THR A 311 -35.83 41.16 11.34
C THR A 311 -34.80 40.75 12.40
N PRO A 312 -34.73 41.46 13.55
CA PRO A 312 -33.78 41.12 14.61
C PRO A 312 -33.93 39.68 15.12
N GLU A 313 -35.15 39.14 15.12
CA GLU A 313 -35.44 37.78 15.54
C GLU A 313 -34.96 36.73 14.52
N GLU A 314 -35.13 37.00 13.22
CA GLU A 314 -34.63 36.12 12.15
C GLU A 314 -33.11 36.04 12.14
N VAL A 315 -32.41 37.17 12.32
CA VAL A 315 -30.95 37.19 12.44
C VAL A 315 -30.50 36.39 13.66
N ALA A 316 -31.16 36.58 14.80
CA ALA A 316 -30.85 35.84 16.02
C ALA A 316 -31.11 34.33 15.87
N ALA A 317 -32.18 33.94 15.19
CA ALA A 317 -32.48 32.53 14.91
C ALA A 317 -31.43 31.89 14.00
N HIS A 318 -31.04 32.58 12.92
CA HIS A 318 -30.02 32.09 11.97
C HIS A 318 -28.65 31.94 12.62
N LEU A 319 -28.22 32.91 13.43
CA LEU A 319 -26.95 32.84 14.16
C LEU A 319 -26.93 31.71 15.19
N ARG A 320 -28.05 31.44 15.86
CA ARG A 320 -28.17 30.25 16.76
C ARG A 320 -28.06 28.95 15.97
N GLN A 321 -28.73 28.84 14.83
CA GLN A 321 -28.68 27.65 13.98
C GLN A 321 -27.28 27.41 13.42
N ALA A 322 -26.56 28.49 13.12
CA ALA A 322 -25.18 28.43 12.64
C ALA A 322 -24.15 28.19 13.77
N GLY A 323 -24.59 28.07 15.02
CA GLY A 323 -23.77 27.66 16.17
C GLY A 323 -23.03 28.80 16.88
N SER A 324 -23.44 30.07 16.70
CA SER A 324 -22.81 31.21 17.37
C SER A 324 -23.07 31.24 18.88
N ALA A 325 -22.12 31.76 19.66
CA ALA A 325 -22.28 31.88 21.11
C ALA A 325 -23.45 32.85 21.47
N PRO A 326 -24.16 32.61 22.58
CA PRO A 326 -25.36 33.37 22.93
C PRO A 326 -25.12 34.88 23.12
N GLU A 327 -23.90 35.27 23.47
CA GLU A 327 -23.48 36.67 23.63
C GLU A 327 -23.51 37.43 22.29
N ILE A 328 -22.98 36.84 21.21
CA ILE A 328 -22.97 37.44 19.87
C ILE A 328 -24.37 37.47 19.28
N VAL A 329 -25.18 36.44 19.53
CA VAL A 329 -26.58 36.42 19.11
C VAL A 329 -27.35 37.61 19.72
N ALA A 330 -27.12 37.89 21.01
CA ALA A 330 -27.73 39.02 21.69
C ALA A 330 -27.17 40.38 21.23
N GLU A 331 -25.87 40.45 20.89
CA GLU A 331 -25.24 41.62 20.29
C GLU A 331 -25.82 41.95 18.91
N ALA A 332 -25.91 40.95 18.02
CA ALA A 332 -26.53 41.09 16.71
C ALA A 332 -27.99 41.54 16.83
N GLY A 333 -28.79 40.89 17.68
CA GLY A 333 -30.18 41.28 17.90
C GLY A 333 -30.34 42.74 18.35
N ARG A 334 -29.48 43.21 19.27
CA ARG A 334 -29.48 44.62 19.72
C ARG A 334 -29.08 45.58 18.61
N PHE A 335 -28.07 45.24 17.81
CA PHE A 335 -27.62 46.06 16.69
C PHE A 335 -28.74 46.25 15.64
N PHE A 336 -29.35 45.14 15.19
CA PHE A 336 -30.43 45.18 14.21
C PHE A 336 -31.68 45.90 14.75
N ALA A 337 -32.04 45.68 16.02
CA ALA A 337 -33.14 46.39 16.66
C ALA A 337 -32.88 47.91 16.77
N ALA A 338 -31.63 48.32 17.03
CA ALA A 338 -31.26 49.73 17.07
C ALA A 338 -31.33 50.40 15.68
N CYS A 339 -30.90 49.70 14.63
CA CYS A 339 -31.05 50.18 13.25
C CYS A 339 -32.52 50.26 12.81
N ASP A 340 -33.36 49.29 13.19
CA ASP A 340 -34.79 49.32 12.88
C ASP A 340 -35.52 50.43 13.64
N ALA A 341 -35.19 50.62 14.93
CA ALA A 341 -35.70 51.74 15.71
C ALA A 341 -35.31 53.09 15.08
N ALA A 342 -34.06 53.23 14.61
CA ALA A 342 -33.62 54.43 13.90
C ALA A 342 -34.36 54.68 12.58
N ARG A 343 -34.81 53.62 11.90
CA ARG A 343 -35.59 53.71 10.64
C ARG A 343 -37.04 54.14 10.89
N PHE A 344 -37.65 53.64 11.96
CA PHE A 344 -39.09 53.77 12.21
C PHE A 344 -39.48 54.79 13.29
N ALA A 345 -38.56 55.18 14.17
CA ALA A 345 -38.81 56.21 15.17
C ALA A 345 -38.40 57.58 14.60
N ASP A 346 -39.32 58.56 14.66
CA ASP A 346 -39.06 59.94 14.28
C ASP A 346 -37.77 60.49 14.92
N LEU A 347 -36.83 60.86 14.04
CA LEU A 347 -35.57 61.62 14.12
C LEU A 347 -35.16 62.39 15.42
N ARG A 348 -35.38 61.86 16.63
CA ARG A 348 -35.05 62.59 17.88
C ARG A 348 -34.43 61.79 19.02
N GLN A 349 -34.13 60.51 18.83
CA GLN A 349 -33.17 59.86 19.72
C GLN A 349 -31.79 59.89 19.06
N PRO A 350 -30.75 60.41 19.72
CA PRO A 350 -29.40 60.30 19.20
C PRO A 350 -29.12 58.82 19.04
N LEU A 351 -28.85 58.40 17.80
CA LEU A 351 -28.15 57.14 17.62
C LEU A 351 -26.87 57.21 18.46
N PRO A 352 -26.44 56.09 19.06
CA PRO A 352 -25.06 56.05 19.54
C PRO A 352 -24.18 56.46 18.36
N GLU A 353 -23.22 57.38 18.59
CA GLU A 353 -22.23 57.91 17.62
C GLU A 353 -21.32 56.82 17.00
N SER A 354 -21.76 55.56 17.05
CA SER A 354 -20.97 54.37 16.87
C SER A 354 -21.78 53.27 16.17
N SER A 355 -22.81 53.56 15.38
CA SER A 355 -23.54 52.52 14.61
C SER A 355 -22.59 51.76 13.67
N THR A 356 -21.65 52.47 13.05
CA THR A 356 -20.57 51.89 12.24
C THR A 356 -19.54 51.13 13.07
N ALA A 357 -19.21 51.61 14.27
CA ALA A 357 -18.28 50.93 15.17
C ALA A 357 -18.90 49.66 15.78
N ALA A 358 -20.16 49.70 16.20
CA ALA A 358 -20.92 48.54 16.66
C ALA A 358 -21.08 47.50 15.55
N ALA A 359 -21.32 47.93 14.31
CA ALA A 359 -21.30 47.04 13.15
C ALA A 359 -19.91 46.40 12.93
N ALA A 360 -18.84 47.18 13.06
CA ALA A 360 -17.47 46.69 12.88
C ALA A 360 -17.06 45.71 13.99
N ASP A 361 -17.43 45.98 15.23
CA ASP A 361 -17.17 45.10 16.37
C ASP A 361 -17.97 43.82 16.27
N LEU A 362 -19.25 43.88 15.85
CA LEU A 362 -20.05 42.69 15.55
C LEU A 362 -19.39 41.81 14.46
N VAL A 363 -18.90 42.41 13.37
CA VAL A 363 -18.19 41.68 12.30
C VAL A 363 -16.90 41.04 12.84
N ARG A 364 -16.14 41.73 13.69
CA ARG A 364 -14.92 41.20 14.32
C ARG A 364 -15.21 40.06 15.28
N HIS A 365 -16.19 40.21 16.17
CA HIS A 365 -16.58 39.15 17.10
C HIS A 365 -17.09 37.90 16.35
N LEU A 366 -17.82 38.07 15.24
CA LEU A 366 -18.22 36.97 14.37
C LEU A 366 -17.02 36.30 13.68
N GLU A 367 -15.95 37.04 13.36
CA GLU A 367 -14.70 36.50 12.81
C GLU A 367 -13.86 35.74 13.84
N ASP A 368 -13.82 36.23 15.08
CA ASP A 368 -13.03 35.63 16.17
C ASP A 368 -13.65 34.36 16.76
N GLN A 369 -14.93 34.09 16.50
CA GLN A 369 -15.56 32.86 16.96
C GLN A 369 -15.10 31.61 16.19
N PRO A 370 -14.86 30.49 16.90
CA PRO A 370 -14.63 29.21 16.28
C PRO A 370 -15.94 28.69 15.68
N TRP A 371 -16.14 28.92 14.39
CA TRP A 371 -17.25 28.31 13.66
C TRP A 371 -17.06 26.79 13.64
N PRO A 372 -18.07 25.99 14.03
CA PRO A 372 -18.01 24.55 13.80
C PRO A 372 -17.80 24.34 12.31
N ILE A 373 -16.66 23.75 11.95
CA ILE A 373 -16.34 23.45 10.56
C ILE A 373 -17.49 22.60 10.05
N CYS A 374 -18.32 23.15 9.15
CA CYS A 374 -19.34 22.38 8.46
C CYS A 374 -18.65 21.15 7.88
N ALA A 375 -18.98 19.98 8.42
CA ALA A 375 -18.73 18.71 7.78
C ALA A 375 -19.57 18.73 6.50
N ALA A 376 -18.92 19.06 5.38
CA ALA A 376 -19.42 18.89 4.04
C ALA A 376 -18.52 17.90 3.32
#